data_AF-A0A914RY78-F1
#
_entry.id   AF-A0A914RY78-F1
#
_cell.length_a   1.000
_cell.length_b   1.000
_cell.length_c   1.000
_cell.angle_alpha   90.00
_cell.angle_beta   90.00
_cell.angle_gamma   90.00
#
_symmetry.space_group_name_H-M   'P 1'
#
loop_
_entity.id
_entity.type
_entity.pdbx_description
1 polymer ?
#
loop_
_entity_poly.entity_id
_entity_poly.type
_entity_poly.pdbx_seq_one_letter_code
_entity_poly.pdbx_strand_id
1 'polypeptide(L)'
;MALSNAETKVRRAALSRLAKDVDLKALTIAQRMELLKSVMQSREASIRCSALDEILSEWLKVASDRGDSIAAEDGSADASEYCFAPAKLLRFLEPFNDEKTSHDLMVAAFRRCRESLRLNNLEMQQFVKTLIDNASNTTIHSHNYKNVLDRRMSSLEQANAAFMWRCMLDYCKLESTSETDWIECKYRLLPTLHTFCDFVVK
;
A
#
# COMPACT_ATOMS: atom_id res chain seq x y z
N MET A 1 17.98 -6.52 23.22
CA MET A 1 16.74 -5.74 23.02
C MET A 1 15.55 -6.68 22.89
N ALA A 2 14.31 -6.24 23.16
CA ALA A 2 13.13 -7.10 23.12
C ALA A 2 12.84 -7.68 21.71
N LEU A 3 13.16 -6.94 20.64
CA LEU A 3 13.03 -7.39 19.24
C LEU A 3 14.05 -8.44 18.82
N SER A 4 15.17 -8.57 19.54
CA SER A 4 16.21 -9.56 19.30
C SER A 4 16.15 -10.72 20.31
N ASN A 5 15.03 -10.86 21.03
CA ASN A 5 14.88 -11.90 22.06
C ASN A 5 14.74 -13.29 21.41
N ALA A 6 15.34 -14.31 22.01
CA ALA A 6 15.23 -15.69 21.54
C ALA A 6 13.76 -16.19 21.53
N GLU A 7 12.96 -15.74 22.50
CA GLU A 7 11.56 -16.15 22.62
C GLU A 7 10.64 -15.37 21.66
N THR A 8 9.99 -16.12 20.77
CA THR A 8 9.01 -15.61 19.78
C THR A 8 7.90 -14.78 20.44
N LYS A 9 7.40 -15.22 21.60
CA LYS A 9 6.31 -14.55 22.33
C LYS A 9 6.72 -13.14 22.78
N VAL A 10 7.94 -13.00 23.29
CA VAL A 10 8.50 -11.71 23.71
C VAL A 10 8.67 -10.79 22.50
N ARG A 11 9.22 -11.30 21.39
CA ARG A 11 9.32 -10.53 20.14
C ARG A 11 7.96 -10.08 19.63
N ARG A 12 6.98 -10.98 19.60
CA ARG A 12 5.61 -10.69 19.15
C ARG A 12 4.91 -9.64 20.01
N ALA A 13 5.06 -9.73 21.34
CA ALA A 13 4.51 -8.76 22.27
C ALA A 13 5.17 -7.37 22.08
N ALA A 14 6.49 -7.34 21.89
CA ALA A 14 7.20 -6.10 21.60
C ALA A 14 6.72 -5.46 20.28
N LEU A 15 6.54 -6.26 19.22
CA LEU A 15 6.00 -5.78 17.95
C LEU A 15 4.56 -5.26 18.08
N SER A 16 3.70 -5.93 18.86
CA SER A 16 2.32 -5.46 19.10
C SER A 16 2.31 -4.11 19.82
N ARG A 17 3.21 -3.93 20.80
CA ARG A 17 3.37 -2.66 21.50
C ARG A 17 3.92 -1.58 20.59
N LEU A 18 4.90 -1.88 19.75
CA LEU A 18 5.40 -0.92 18.76
C LEU A 18 4.30 -0.49 17.78
N ALA A 19 3.45 -1.41 17.34
CA ALA A 19 2.35 -1.08 16.44
C ALA A 19 1.32 -0.14 17.10
N LYS A 20 1.01 -0.36 18.39
CA LYS A 20 -0.08 0.35 19.10
C LYS A 20 0.37 1.60 19.84
N ASP A 21 1.56 1.57 20.44
CA ASP A 21 2.03 2.57 21.38
C ASP A 21 2.96 3.61 20.72
N VAL A 22 3.46 3.35 19.51
CA VAL A 22 4.41 4.24 18.81
C VAL A 22 3.80 4.78 17.53
N ASP A 23 3.69 6.10 17.45
CA ASP A 23 3.27 6.80 16.23
C ASP A 23 4.27 6.51 15.10
N LEU A 24 3.74 6.15 13.93
CA LEU A 24 4.50 5.98 12.69
C LEU A 24 5.44 7.17 12.44
N LYS A 25 4.97 8.40 12.66
CA LYS A 25 5.72 9.66 12.46
C LYS A 25 6.90 9.81 13.41
N ALA A 26 6.87 9.17 14.59
CA ALA A 26 7.95 9.22 15.56
C ALA A 26 9.17 8.35 15.17
N LEU A 27 8.96 7.35 14.31
CA LEU A 27 10.04 6.52 13.78
C LEU A 27 10.72 7.23 12.60
N THR A 28 12.05 7.14 12.51
CA THR A 28 12.78 7.56 11.30
C THR A 28 12.48 6.61 10.14
N ILE A 29 12.71 7.05 8.89
CA ILE A 29 12.51 6.17 7.72
C ILE A 29 13.38 4.92 7.83
N ALA A 30 14.65 5.06 8.22
CA ALA A 30 15.56 3.93 8.44
C ALA A 30 15.00 2.92 9.46
N GLN A 31 14.47 3.40 10.59
CA GLN A 31 13.87 2.54 11.62
C GLN A 31 12.64 1.80 11.10
N ARG A 32 11.77 2.48 10.33
CA ARG A 32 10.60 1.84 9.69
C ARG A 32 11.04 0.74 8.74
N MET A 33 11.99 1.04 7.85
CA MET A 33 12.48 0.08 6.86
C MET A 33 13.17 -1.12 7.51
N GLU A 34 13.97 -0.92 8.56
CA GLU A 34 14.60 -2.01 9.30
C GLU A 34 13.58 -2.89 10.05
N LEU A 35 12.58 -2.27 10.70
CA LEU A 35 11.50 -2.98 11.36
C LEU A 35 10.72 -3.86 10.37
N LEU A 36 10.32 -3.29 9.22
CA LEU A 36 9.60 -4.00 8.18
C LEU A 36 10.40 -5.19 7.66
N LYS A 37 11.68 -4.99 7.31
CA LYS A 37 12.58 -6.08 6.90
C LYS A 37 12.60 -7.20 7.92
N SER A 38 12.81 -6.85 9.19
CA SER A 38 12.91 -7.81 10.28
C SER A 38 11.64 -8.66 10.42
N VAL A 39 10.47 -8.02 10.35
CA VAL A 39 9.17 -8.69 10.46
C VAL A 39 8.89 -9.57 9.23
N MET A 40 9.05 -9.02 8.02
CA MET A 40 8.71 -9.69 6.76
C MET A 40 9.65 -10.85 6.44
N GLN A 41 10.91 -10.76 6.85
CA GLN A 41 11.92 -11.82 6.68
C GLN A 41 11.94 -12.81 7.85
N SER A 42 11.09 -12.64 8.87
CA SER A 42 11.01 -13.56 9.99
C SER A 42 10.66 -14.97 9.53
N ARG A 43 11.34 -15.96 10.10
CA ARG A 43 11.05 -17.39 9.88
C ARG A 43 9.75 -17.82 10.57
N GLU A 44 9.26 -17.03 11.52
CA GLU A 44 8.08 -17.34 12.32
C GLU A 44 6.84 -16.73 11.68
N ALA A 45 5.90 -17.57 11.27
CA ALA A 45 4.66 -17.13 10.62
C ALA A 45 3.83 -16.17 11.50
N SER A 46 3.86 -16.33 12.83
CA SER A 46 3.16 -15.44 13.77
C SER A 46 3.73 -14.01 13.78
N ILE A 47 5.01 -13.85 13.48
CA ILE A 47 5.62 -12.54 13.29
C ILE A 47 5.35 -12.07 11.85
N ARG A 48 5.72 -12.90 10.87
CA ARG A 48 5.67 -12.52 9.46
C ARG A 48 4.27 -12.15 8.96
N CYS A 49 3.23 -12.85 9.41
CA CYS A 49 1.85 -12.56 9.03
C CYS A 49 1.17 -11.71 10.10
N SER A 50 0.95 -12.26 11.30
CA SER A 50 0.10 -11.59 12.30
C SER A 50 0.70 -10.29 12.86
N ALA A 51 2.01 -10.21 13.11
CA ALA A 51 2.60 -8.95 13.58
C ALA A 51 2.67 -7.91 12.46
N LEU A 52 2.96 -8.33 11.22
CA LEU A 52 2.94 -7.45 10.06
C LEU A 52 1.55 -6.85 9.85
N ASP A 53 0.51 -7.68 9.93
CA ASP A 53 -0.88 -7.24 9.78
C ASP A 53 -1.26 -6.22 10.86
N GLU A 54 -0.84 -6.42 12.12
CA GLU A 54 -1.05 -5.44 13.20
C GLU A 54 -0.36 -4.10 12.90
N ILE A 55 0.93 -4.14 12.53
CA ILE A 55 1.70 -2.94 12.19
C ILE A 55 1.03 -2.20 11.03
N LEU A 56 0.73 -2.91 9.94
CA LEU A 56 0.08 -2.34 8.76
C LEU A 56 -1.29 -1.74 9.08
N SER A 57 -2.06 -2.37 9.96
CA SER A 57 -3.39 -1.85 10.33
C SER A 57 -3.29 -0.49 11.00
N GLU A 58 -2.36 -0.32 11.94
CA GLU A 58 -2.16 0.97 12.60
C GLU A 58 -1.53 1.99 11.66
N TRP A 59 -0.55 1.58 10.84
CA TRP A 59 0.12 2.48 9.90
C TRP A 59 -0.81 2.98 8.79
N LEU A 60 -1.73 2.14 8.29
CA LEU A 60 -2.72 2.55 7.31
C LEU A 60 -3.75 3.52 7.92
N LYS A 61 -4.12 3.39 9.19
CA LYS A 61 -4.96 4.38 9.87
C LYS A 61 -4.25 5.74 9.94
N VAL A 62 -2.99 5.76 10.39
CA VAL A 62 -2.20 7.00 10.45
C VAL A 62 -1.99 7.61 9.06
N ALA A 63 -1.80 6.77 8.04
CA ALA A 63 -1.70 7.25 6.66
C ALA A 63 -3.05 7.77 6.13
N SER A 64 -4.17 7.20 6.56
CA SER A 64 -5.52 7.62 6.16
C SER A 64 -5.91 8.95 6.78
N ASP A 65 -5.53 9.16 8.04
CA ASP A 65 -5.88 10.31 8.87
C ASP A 65 -5.52 11.63 8.18
N ARG A 66 -6.54 12.47 7.95
CA ARG A 66 -6.36 13.85 7.49
C ARG A 66 -5.85 14.60 8.71
N GLY A 67 -4.56 14.93 8.72
CA GLY A 67 -3.90 15.67 9.80
C GLY A 67 -4.47 17.06 10.14
N ASP A 68 -5.67 17.43 9.69
CA ASP A 68 -6.42 18.62 10.06
C ASP A 68 -7.93 18.37 9.82
N SER A 69 -8.65 17.87 10.82
CA SER A 69 -10.11 18.02 10.90
C SER A 69 -10.53 17.98 12.36
N ILE A 70 -10.81 19.17 12.89
CA ILE A 70 -11.51 19.36 14.15
C ILE A 70 -12.84 18.60 14.07
N ALA A 71 -13.04 17.70 15.03
CA ALA A 71 -14.32 17.08 15.41
C ALA A 71 -15.12 16.36 14.30
N ALA A 72 -15.05 15.03 14.32
CA ALA A 72 -16.23 14.20 14.15
C ALA A 72 -16.14 13.06 15.18
N GLU A 73 -16.49 13.39 16.42
CA GLU A 73 -16.98 12.36 17.35
C GLU A 73 -18.21 11.72 16.68
N ASP A 74 -18.24 10.39 16.58
CA ASP A 74 -19.30 9.54 16.00
C ASP A 74 -19.41 9.35 14.47
N GLY A 75 -18.31 9.47 13.72
CA GLY A 75 -18.26 8.99 12.32
C GLY A 75 -17.52 7.67 12.18
N SER A 76 -18.19 6.59 11.74
CA SER A 76 -17.48 5.40 11.22
C SER A 76 -16.45 5.85 10.18
N ALA A 77 -15.17 5.50 10.35
CA ALA A 77 -14.13 5.81 9.36
C ALA A 77 -14.67 5.49 7.96
N ASP A 78 -14.73 6.49 7.08
CA ASP A 78 -15.28 6.32 5.76
C ASP A 78 -14.43 5.27 5.05
N ALA A 79 -15.05 4.17 4.62
CA ALA A 79 -14.36 3.07 3.96
C ALA A 79 -13.55 3.56 2.74
N SER A 80 -13.96 4.69 2.12
CA SER A 80 -13.25 5.36 1.04
C SER A 80 -11.82 5.78 1.39
N GLU A 81 -11.50 5.99 2.68
CA GLU A 81 -10.16 6.41 3.12
C GLU A 81 -9.09 5.34 2.88
N TYR A 82 -9.48 4.06 3.00
CA TYR A 82 -8.61 2.92 2.69
C TYR A 82 -8.22 2.85 1.21
N CYS A 83 -8.98 3.49 0.31
CA CYS A 83 -8.61 3.54 -1.11
C CYS A 83 -7.31 4.33 -1.35
N PHE A 84 -6.93 5.20 -0.41
CA PHE A 84 -5.77 6.10 -0.52
C PHE A 84 -4.63 5.79 0.43
N ALA A 85 -4.92 5.02 1.48
CA ALA A 85 -3.99 4.73 2.55
C ALA A 85 -2.64 4.19 2.04
N PRO A 86 -2.58 3.25 1.06
CA PRO A 86 -1.31 2.76 0.55
C PRO A 86 -0.46 3.84 -0.13
N ALA A 87 -1.07 4.72 -0.93
CA ALA A 87 -0.36 5.81 -1.61
C ALA A 87 0.21 6.83 -0.61
N LYS A 88 -0.55 7.14 0.45
CA LYS A 88 -0.09 8.02 1.53
C LYS A 88 0.97 7.34 2.39
N LEU A 89 0.86 6.02 2.62
CA LEU A 89 1.84 5.23 3.37
C LEU A 89 3.23 5.27 2.72
N LEU A 90 3.30 5.31 1.39
CA LEU A 90 4.56 5.38 0.64
C LEU A 90 5.43 6.59 1.05
N ARG A 91 4.83 7.69 1.52
CA ARG A 91 5.54 8.88 2.00
C ARG A 91 6.37 8.63 3.26
N PHE A 92 6.12 7.52 3.95
CA PHE A 92 6.84 7.11 5.15
C PHE A 92 7.91 6.05 4.88
N LEU A 93 8.09 5.65 3.62
CA LEU A 93 9.00 4.58 3.18
C LEU A 93 10.13 5.13 2.30
N GLU A 94 11.03 4.24 1.89
CA GLU A 94 12.18 4.53 1.02
C GLU A 94 12.23 3.56 -0.19
N PRO A 95 11.25 3.63 -1.12
CA PRO A 95 11.10 2.66 -2.22
C PRO A 95 12.27 2.63 -3.20
N PHE A 96 13.08 3.68 -3.28
CA PHE A 96 14.20 3.75 -4.24
C PHE A 96 15.53 3.24 -3.65
N ASN A 97 15.64 3.16 -2.32
CA ASN A 97 16.80 2.57 -1.65
C ASN A 97 16.57 1.09 -1.32
N ASP A 98 15.31 0.72 -1.05
CA ASP A 98 14.92 -0.66 -0.81
C ASP A 98 13.55 -0.96 -1.42
N GLU A 99 13.61 -1.20 -2.73
CA GLU A 99 12.47 -1.46 -3.59
C GLU A 99 11.71 -2.71 -3.18
N LYS A 100 12.42 -3.78 -2.81
CA LYS A 100 11.81 -5.08 -2.50
C LYS A 100 10.94 -5.00 -1.26
N THR A 101 11.48 -4.50 -0.14
CA THR A 101 10.69 -4.39 1.10
C THR A 101 9.50 -3.46 0.91
N SER A 102 9.70 -2.35 0.20
CA SER A 102 8.63 -1.40 -0.07
C SER A 102 7.53 -2.01 -0.95
N HIS A 103 7.91 -2.79 -1.97
CA HIS A 103 6.97 -3.48 -2.86
C HIS A 103 6.16 -4.53 -2.10
N ASP A 104 6.85 -5.42 -1.37
CA ASP A 104 6.21 -6.47 -0.58
C ASP A 104 5.25 -5.84 0.46
N LEU A 105 5.60 -4.68 1.03
CA LEU A 105 4.73 -3.93 1.92
C LEU A 105 3.50 -3.36 1.20
N MET A 106 3.67 -2.78 0.01
CA MET A 106 2.55 -2.26 -0.78
C MET A 106 1.56 -3.37 -1.15
N VAL A 107 2.06 -4.54 -1.55
CA VAL A 107 1.22 -5.73 -1.81
C VAL A 107 0.42 -6.13 -0.56
N ALA A 108 1.07 -6.19 0.61
CA ALA A 108 0.41 -6.49 1.87
C ALA A 108 -0.61 -5.40 2.26
N ALA A 109 -0.29 -4.12 2.02
CA ALA A 109 -1.19 -3.00 2.26
C ALA A 109 -2.45 -3.06 1.37
N PHE A 110 -2.32 -3.41 0.08
CA PHE A 110 -3.47 -3.59 -0.80
C PHE A 110 -4.37 -4.72 -0.35
N ARG A 111 -3.80 -5.85 0.09
CA ARG A 111 -4.57 -6.95 0.68
C ARG A 111 -5.36 -6.47 1.88
N ARG A 112 -4.73 -5.73 2.78
CA ARG A 112 -5.38 -5.17 3.98
C ARG A 112 -6.48 -4.16 3.65
N CYS A 113 -6.28 -3.34 2.62
CA CYS A 113 -7.30 -2.40 2.15
C CYS A 113 -8.49 -3.14 1.54
N ARG A 114 -8.25 -4.18 0.73
CA ARG A 114 -9.32 -5.03 0.18
C ARG A 114 -10.14 -5.70 1.28
N GLU A 115 -9.48 -6.17 2.33
CA GLU A 115 -10.13 -6.71 3.53
C GLU A 115 -11.00 -5.66 4.23
N SER A 116 -10.45 -4.46 4.45
CA SER A 116 -11.13 -3.37 5.14
C SER A 116 -12.34 -2.86 4.36
N LEU A 117 -12.25 -2.86 3.03
CA LEU A 117 -13.35 -2.57 2.11
C LEU A 117 -14.36 -3.73 1.95
N ARG A 118 -14.11 -4.88 2.58
CA ARG A 118 -14.94 -6.10 2.50
C ARG A 118 -15.08 -6.67 1.07
N LEU A 119 -14.03 -6.54 0.26
CA LEU A 119 -14.00 -6.97 -1.15
C LEU A 119 -13.23 -8.29 -1.38
N ASN A 120 -12.91 -9.02 -0.31
CA ASN A 120 -12.14 -10.28 -0.40
C ASN A 120 -12.87 -11.39 -1.16
N ASN A 121 -14.20 -11.41 -1.07
CA ASN A 121 -15.03 -12.44 -1.69
C ASN A 121 -15.45 -12.07 -3.12
N LEU A 122 -15.01 -10.92 -3.63
CA LEU A 122 -15.30 -10.45 -4.98
C LEU A 122 -14.07 -10.62 -5.88
N GLU A 123 -14.28 -10.56 -7.19
CA GLU A 123 -13.19 -10.52 -8.17
C GLU A 123 -12.25 -9.33 -7.96
N MET A 124 -10.99 -9.49 -8.35
CA MET A 124 -9.96 -8.48 -8.20
C MET A 124 -10.33 -7.17 -8.92
N GLN A 125 -10.95 -7.28 -10.10
CA GLN A 125 -11.41 -6.13 -10.86
C GLN A 125 -12.43 -5.24 -10.11
N GLN A 126 -13.22 -5.80 -9.18
CA GLN A 126 -14.14 -5.01 -8.35
C GLN A 126 -13.39 -4.12 -7.34
N PHE A 127 -12.28 -4.62 -6.78
CA PHE A 127 -11.41 -3.81 -5.94
C PHE A 127 -10.73 -2.71 -6.74
N VAL A 128 -10.17 -3.03 -7.91
CA VAL A 128 -9.54 -2.03 -8.80
C VAL A 128 -10.55 -0.95 -9.20
N LYS A 129 -11.77 -1.34 -9.57
CA LYS A 129 -12.86 -0.41 -9.88
C LYS A 129 -13.16 0.49 -8.69
N THR A 130 -13.32 -0.08 -7.50
CA THR A 130 -13.59 0.69 -6.27
C THR A 130 -12.48 1.71 -6.00
N LEU A 131 -11.21 1.32 -6.17
CA LEU A 131 -10.10 2.25 -6.01
C LEU A 131 -10.11 3.38 -7.03
N ILE A 132 -10.39 3.08 -8.30
CA ILE A 132 -10.44 4.09 -9.38
C ILE A 132 -11.62 5.04 -9.19
N ASP A 133 -12.81 4.51 -8.90
CA ASP A 133 -14.03 5.31 -8.71
C ASP A 133 -13.89 6.26 -7.51
N ASN A 134 -13.12 5.86 -6.50
CA ASN A 134 -12.81 6.70 -5.34
C ASN A 134 -11.52 7.48 -5.51
N ALA A 135 -10.74 7.30 -6.57
CA ALA A 135 -9.40 7.87 -6.66
C ALA A 135 -9.40 9.40 -6.84
N SER A 136 -8.60 10.09 -6.03
CA SER A 136 -8.00 11.38 -6.37
C SER A 136 -7.12 11.28 -7.62
N ASN A 137 -6.82 12.41 -8.26
CA ASN A 137 -5.96 12.51 -9.45
C ASN A 137 -4.56 11.88 -9.31
N THR A 138 -4.17 11.41 -8.13
CA THR A 138 -2.88 10.80 -7.82
C THR A 138 -2.81 9.29 -8.07
N THR A 139 -3.94 8.58 -8.12
CA THR A 139 -3.95 7.15 -8.45
C THR A 139 -3.90 6.98 -9.96
N ILE A 140 -2.88 6.31 -10.47
CA ILE A 140 -2.68 6.10 -11.91
C ILE A 140 -3.46 4.89 -12.41
N HIS A 141 -4.18 5.07 -13.51
CA HIS A 141 -4.99 4.07 -14.20
C HIS A 141 -5.08 4.36 -15.71
N SER A 142 -5.79 3.50 -16.46
CA SER A 142 -5.78 3.51 -17.93
C SER A 142 -6.27 4.80 -18.58
N HIS A 143 -7.09 5.60 -17.88
CA HIS A 143 -7.62 6.87 -18.41
C HIS A 143 -6.80 8.10 -18.01
N ASN A 144 -5.95 8.01 -16.99
CA ASN A 144 -5.17 9.14 -16.49
C ASN A 144 -3.65 8.89 -16.49
N TYR A 145 -3.18 7.80 -17.09
CA TYR A 145 -1.77 7.39 -17.16
C TYR A 145 -0.79 8.50 -17.57
N LYS A 146 -1.22 9.47 -18.39
CA LYS A 146 -0.41 10.62 -18.80
C LYS A 146 0.00 11.51 -17.62
N ASN A 147 -0.76 11.49 -16.54
CA ASN A 147 -0.48 12.24 -15.32
C ASN A 147 0.82 11.79 -14.66
N VAL A 148 1.32 10.57 -14.94
CA VAL A 148 2.65 10.12 -14.48
C VAL A 148 3.75 11.07 -14.95
N LEU A 149 3.60 11.70 -16.13
CA LEU A 149 4.55 12.67 -16.68
C LEU A 149 4.06 14.11 -16.55
N ASP A 150 3.09 14.38 -15.66
CA ASP A 150 2.69 15.75 -15.38
C ASP A 150 3.90 16.53 -14.85
N ARG A 151 4.32 17.55 -15.60
CA ARG A 151 5.47 18.40 -15.27
C ARG A 151 5.25 19.23 -14.00
N ARG A 152 4.02 19.29 -13.49
CA ARG A 152 3.70 19.89 -12.19
C ARG A 152 4.14 19.00 -11.02
N MET A 153 4.28 17.70 -11.25
CA MET A 153 4.82 16.76 -10.25
C MET A 153 6.34 16.83 -10.25
N SER A 154 6.91 16.78 -9.04
CA SER A 154 8.34 16.54 -8.87
C SER A 154 8.72 15.15 -9.40
N SER A 155 9.99 14.95 -9.78
CA SER A 155 10.49 13.65 -10.22
C SER A 155 10.26 12.55 -9.18
N LEU A 156 10.31 12.89 -7.89
CA LEU A 156 10.03 11.96 -6.81
C LEU A 156 8.55 11.53 -6.77
N GLU A 157 7.62 12.47 -6.96
CA GLU A 157 6.19 12.16 -7.03
C GLU A 157 5.86 11.30 -8.26
N GLN A 158 6.47 11.59 -9.41
CA GLN A 158 6.31 10.79 -10.62
C GLN A 158 6.82 9.36 -10.41
N ALA A 159 8.01 9.21 -9.80
CA ALA A 159 8.59 7.91 -9.50
C ALA A 159 7.73 7.12 -8.50
N ASN A 160 7.19 7.77 -7.46
CA ASN A 160 6.27 7.16 -6.50
C ASN A 160 4.96 6.71 -7.15
N ALA A 161 4.39 7.53 -8.04
CA ALA A 161 3.18 7.19 -8.79
C ALA A 161 3.41 5.97 -9.70
N ALA A 162 4.52 5.94 -10.43
CA ALA A 162 4.91 4.79 -11.26
C ALA A 162 5.16 3.53 -10.42
N PHE A 163 5.83 3.66 -9.28
CA PHE A 163 6.08 2.56 -8.36
C PHE A 163 4.78 1.97 -7.80
N MET A 164 3.86 2.82 -7.32
CA MET A 164 2.53 2.41 -6.85
C MET A 164 1.73 1.69 -7.92
N TRP A 165 1.74 2.24 -9.15
CA TRP A 165 1.02 1.66 -10.28
C TRP A 165 1.51 0.26 -10.61
N ARG A 166 2.83 0.05 -10.62
CA ARG A 166 3.44 -1.27 -10.78
C ARG A 166 3.07 -2.22 -9.64
N CYS A 167 3.16 -1.77 -8.39
CA CYS A 167 2.78 -2.61 -7.23
C CYS A 167 1.31 -3.06 -7.30
N MET A 168 0.40 -2.19 -7.76
CA MET A 168 -1.01 -2.54 -7.97
C MET A 168 -1.17 -3.61 -9.05
N LEU A 169 -0.43 -3.50 -10.16
CA LEU A 169 -0.46 -4.50 -11.23
C LEU A 169 0.03 -5.86 -10.76
N ASP A 170 1.13 -5.89 -10.01
CA ASP A 170 1.68 -7.12 -9.46
C ASP A 170 0.71 -7.75 -8.44
N TYR A 171 0.12 -6.94 -7.57
CA TYR A 171 -0.92 -7.39 -6.64
C TYR A 171 -2.12 -8.00 -7.37
N CYS A 172 -2.63 -7.32 -8.40
CA CYS A 172 -3.76 -7.82 -9.19
C CYS A 172 -3.41 -9.14 -9.88
N LYS A 173 -2.20 -9.27 -10.45
CA LYS A 173 -1.74 -10.50 -11.08
C LYS A 173 -1.63 -11.66 -10.08
N LEU A 174 -1.17 -11.38 -8.85
CA LEU A 174 -1.03 -12.38 -7.79
C LEU A 174 -2.37 -12.90 -7.27
N GLU A 175 -3.39 -12.03 -7.19
CA GLU A 175 -4.65 -12.32 -6.49
C GLU A 175 -5.85 -12.55 -7.43
N SER A 176 -5.69 -12.34 -8.75
CA SER A 176 -6.73 -12.68 -9.72
C SER A 176 -6.93 -14.19 -9.76
N THR A 177 -8.18 -14.64 -9.67
CA THR A 177 -8.51 -16.08 -9.65
C THR A 177 -8.66 -16.68 -11.04
N SER A 178 -8.76 -15.84 -12.08
CA SER A 178 -8.91 -16.24 -13.48
C SER A 178 -8.17 -15.28 -14.43
N GLU A 179 -7.88 -15.75 -15.64
CA GLU A 179 -7.29 -14.90 -16.69
C GLU A 179 -8.25 -13.77 -17.09
N THR A 180 -9.57 -14.00 -17.06
CA THR A 180 -10.57 -12.97 -17.35
C THR A 180 -10.55 -11.85 -16.33
N ASP A 181 -10.50 -12.17 -15.03
CA ASP A 181 -10.38 -11.19 -13.95
C ASP A 181 -9.07 -10.38 -14.09
N TRP A 182 -7.97 -11.06 -14.41
CA TRP A 182 -6.68 -10.41 -14.67
C TRP A 182 -6.72 -9.48 -15.89
N ILE A 183 -7.36 -9.90 -16.99
CA ILE A 183 -7.53 -9.06 -18.19
C ILE A 183 -8.31 -7.79 -17.87
N GLU A 184 -9.38 -7.91 -17.09
CA GLU A 184 -10.18 -6.75 -16.68
C GLU A 184 -9.39 -5.80 -15.77
N CYS A 185 -8.60 -6.33 -14.84
CA CYS A 185 -7.66 -5.52 -14.04
C CYS A 185 -6.66 -4.77 -14.92
N LYS A 186 -6.03 -5.46 -15.88
CA LYS A 186 -5.09 -4.84 -16.84
C LYS A 186 -5.77 -3.73 -17.63
N TYR A 187 -6.99 -3.96 -18.14
CA TYR A 187 -7.73 -2.97 -18.92
C TYR A 187 -8.01 -1.69 -18.11
N ARG A 188 -8.33 -1.84 -16.81
CA ARG A 188 -8.57 -0.72 -15.91
C ARG A 188 -7.29 0.03 -15.52
N LEU A 189 -6.18 -0.70 -15.37
CA LEU A 189 -4.94 -0.12 -14.88
C LEU A 189 -4.05 0.42 -16.01
N LEU A 190 -3.98 -0.23 -17.16
CA LEU A 190 -3.02 0.07 -18.23
C LEU A 190 -3.71 0.67 -19.45
N PRO A 191 -3.10 1.67 -20.12
CA PRO A 191 -3.48 2.00 -21.49
C PRO A 191 -3.11 0.85 -22.44
N THR A 192 -3.60 0.90 -23.68
CA THR A 192 -3.18 -0.08 -24.70
C THR A 192 -1.67 -0.01 -24.94
N LEU A 193 -1.06 -1.11 -25.40
CA LEU A 193 0.37 -1.14 -25.68
C LEU A 193 0.79 -0.06 -26.68
N HIS A 194 0.02 0.14 -27.75
CA HIS A 194 0.26 1.23 -28.71
C HIS A 194 0.26 2.59 -28.01
N THR A 195 -0.77 2.86 -27.21
CA THR A 195 -0.92 4.11 -26.47
C THR A 195 0.20 4.32 -25.45
N PHE A 196 0.71 3.25 -24.84
CA PHE A 196 1.84 3.29 -23.92
C PHE A 196 3.17 3.55 -24.65
N CYS A 197 3.41 2.88 -25.79
CA CYS A 197 4.59 3.13 -26.61
C CYS A 197 4.65 4.59 -27.10
N ASP A 198 3.53 5.14 -27.59
CA ASP A 198 3.45 6.55 -27.99
C ASP A 198 3.74 7.52 -26.85
N PHE A 199 3.45 7.10 -25.62
CA PHE A 199 3.70 7.87 -24.41
C PHE A 199 5.15 7.82 -23.97
N VAL A 200 5.82 6.66 -24.07
CA VAL A 200 7.24 6.48 -23.70
C VAL A 200 8.19 7.14 -24.71
N VAL A 201 7.81 7.23 -25.98
CA VAL A 201 8.66 7.77 -27.06
C VAL A 201 8.63 9.31 -27.14
N LYS A 202 7.70 9.97 -26.45
CA LYS A 202 7.59 11.45 -26.39
C LYS A 202 8.43 12.04 -25.26
#